data_AF-A0A835IRL2-F1
#
_entry.id   AF-A0A835IRL2-F1
#
_cell.length_a   1.000
_cell.length_b   1.000
_cell.length_c   1.000
_cell.angle_alpha   90.00
_cell.angle_beta   90.00
_cell.angle_gamma   90.00
#
_symmetry.space_group_name_H-M   'P 1'
#
loop_
_entity.id
_entity.type
_entity.pdbx_description
1 polymer ?
#
loop_
_entity_poly.entity_id
_entity_poly.type
_entity_poly.pdbx_seq_one_letter_code
_entity_poly.pdbx_strand_id
1 'polypeptide(L)'
;MVHSYNLRNTPPISGVFLHRTSILGNPEFEFISLDSTTKSAPFKSLIFVNDPVGIKILQSCNGLLCCSGSFRTNSKTYYIYNPNTKQYTLLPKACSVPGSNRGFICSVSLAFNPLKSPDYKVVCMHNIGSDDEDHQISIYSSNTSSRRFVGGTFTASGLIYLSGIYWNGALHFRTSEDCCLCFDVEKELFRTMPLPPIPVGREERRVDYLGASRDHLYLIQRVDYGNQLYILEMETETIMPQP
;
A
#
# COMPACT_ATOMS: atom_id res chain seq x y z
N MET A 1 -14.88 -24.94 3.74
CA MET A 1 -15.62 -24.14 4.74
C MET A 1 -15.25 -22.68 4.52
N VAL A 2 -16.06 -21.95 3.74
CA VAL A 2 -15.81 -20.55 3.38
C VAL A 2 -16.30 -19.69 4.53
N HIS A 3 -15.38 -19.07 5.28
CA HIS A 3 -15.76 -18.04 6.24
C HIS A 3 -15.96 -16.74 5.46
N SER A 4 -17.21 -16.45 5.10
CA SER A 4 -17.62 -15.12 4.65
C SER A 4 -17.65 -14.19 5.87
N TYR A 5 -16.57 -13.44 6.10
CA TYR A 5 -16.56 -12.37 7.09
C TYR A 5 -17.13 -11.10 6.43
N ASN A 6 -18.45 -10.91 6.50
CA ASN A 6 -19.06 -9.61 6.25
C ASN A 6 -18.69 -8.66 7.41
N LEU A 7 -17.65 -7.84 7.27
CA LEU A 7 -17.23 -6.89 8.31
C LEU A 7 -18.10 -5.61 8.23
N ARG A 8 -19.31 -5.70 8.79
CA ARG A 8 -20.29 -4.60 8.83
C ARG A 8 -19.87 -3.33 9.60
N ASN A 9 -18.66 -3.24 10.16
CA ASN A 9 -18.24 -2.14 11.02
C ASN A 9 -16.81 -1.65 10.72
N THR A 10 -16.53 -1.26 9.48
CA THR A 10 -15.39 -0.37 9.24
C THR A 10 -15.77 1.02 9.80
N PRO A 11 -14.92 1.65 10.64
CA PRO A 11 -15.19 2.99 11.13
C PRO A 11 -15.43 3.95 9.95
N PRO A 12 -16.39 4.88 10.05
CA PRO A 12 -16.64 5.84 8.98
C PRO A 12 -15.37 6.64 8.70
N ILE A 13 -15.10 6.91 7.42
CA ILE A 13 -14.00 7.79 7.00
C ILE A 13 -14.37 9.21 7.46
N SER A 14 -13.62 9.76 8.40
CA SER A 14 -13.86 11.09 8.98
C SER A 14 -13.31 12.23 8.12
N GLY A 15 -12.37 11.95 7.23
CA GLY A 15 -11.80 12.97 6.36
C GLY A 15 -10.73 12.49 5.39
N VAL A 16 -10.29 13.39 4.53
CA VAL A 16 -9.24 13.20 3.52
C VAL A 16 -8.09 14.17 3.78
N PHE A 17 -6.85 13.68 3.66
CA PHE A 17 -5.67 14.54 3.66
C PHE A 17 -5.22 14.80 2.22
N LEU A 18 -5.10 16.07 1.87
CA LEU A 18 -4.51 16.52 0.61
C LEU A 18 -3.11 17.05 0.88
N HIS A 19 -2.15 16.55 0.11
CA HIS A 19 -0.78 17.03 0.16
C HIS A 19 -0.69 18.42 -0.50
N ARG A 20 -0.32 19.45 0.26
CA ARG A 20 0.08 20.73 -0.35
C ARG A 20 1.51 20.59 -0.84
N THR A 21 1.70 20.77 -2.15
CA THR A 21 3.01 20.84 -2.76
C THR A 21 3.76 22.06 -2.20
N SER A 22 4.64 21.83 -1.22
CA SER A 22 5.67 22.80 -0.84
C SER A 22 7.00 22.35 -1.46
N ILE A 23 7.70 23.31 -2.06
CA ILE A 23 9.02 23.10 -2.70
C ILE A 23 10.13 23.03 -1.63
N LEU A 24 9.89 23.54 -0.42
CA LEU A 24 10.83 23.54 0.71
C LEU A 24 10.16 23.02 2.00
N GLY A 25 10.86 22.11 2.71
CA GLY A 25 10.54 21.73 4.09
C GLY A 25 9.55 20.57 4.28
N ASN A 26 9.09 20.39 5.53
CA ASN A 26 8.09 19.40 5.90
C ASN A 26 6.78 19.64 5.13
N PRO A 27 6.21 18.63 4.44
CA PRO A 27 4.97 18.83 3.69
C PRO A 27 3.84 19.20 4.65
N GLU A 28 3.04 20.17 4.22
CA GLU A 28 1.78 20.51 4.87
C GLU A 28 0.64 19.71 4.23
N PHE A 29 -0.33 19.35 5.07
CA PHE A 29 -1.51 18.60 4.68
C PHE A 29 -2.75 19.43 4.97
N GLU A 30 -3.61 19.53 3.97
CA GLU A 30 -4.94 20.07 4.11
C GLU A 30 -5.89 18.92 4.47
N PHE A 31 -6.67 19.09 5.55
CA PHE A 31 -7.64 18.10 5.97
C PHE A 31 -9.04 18.54 5.55
N ILE A 32 -9.68 17.73 4.73
CA ILE A 32 -11.08 17.89 4.35
C ILE A 32 -11.87 16.94 5.24
N SER A 33 -12.62 17.50 6.18
CA SER A 33 -13.56 16.73 6.98
C SER A 33 -14.72 16.23 6.09
N LEU A 34 -15.07 14.96 6.25
CA LEU A 34 -16.22 14.34 5.59
C LEU A 34 -17.41 14.16 6.54
N ASP A 35 -17.24 14.45 7.82
CA ASP A 35 -18.29 14.42 8.82
C ASP A 35 -18.56 15.81 9.41
N SER A 36 -19.77 16.06 9.91
CA SER A 36 -20.11 17.38 10.47
C SER A 36 -19.46 17.66 11.83
N THR A 37 -18.75 16.68 12.39
CA THR A 37 -18.29 16.68 13.78
C THR A 37 -16.80 17.00 13.93
N THR A 38 -15.96 16.64 12.96
CA THR A 38 -14.51 16.82 12.99
C THR A 38 -14.14 18.18 12.43
N LYS A 39 -14.11 19.19 13.31
CA LYS A 39 -13.83 20.58 12.93
C LYS A 39 -12.35 20.90 12.70
N SER A 40 -11.42 20.03 13.11
CA SER A 40 -9.98 20.29 13.04
C SER A 40 -9.20 19.07 12.57
N ALA A 41 -8.17 19.32 11.76
CA ALA A 41 -7.20 18.32 11.34
C ALA A 41 -6.46 17.72 12.54
N PRO A 42 -6.18 16.41 12.57
CA PRO A 42 -5.35 15.80 13.63
C PRO A 42 -3.88 16.23 13.54
N PHE A 43 -3.42 16.65 12.36
CA PHE A 43 -2.11 17.28 12.14
C PHE A 43 -2.13 18.14 10.87
N LYS A 44 -1.23 19.14 10.81
CA LYS A 44 -0.95 19.92 9.59
C LYS A 44 0.35 19.50 8.92
N SER A 45 1.31 18.96 9.67
CA SER A 45 2.59 18.50 9.17
C SER A 45 3.09 17.31 10.00
N LEU A 46 3.96 16.50 9.41
CA LEU A 46 4.54 15.32 10.06
C LEU A 46 5.87 15.67 10.74
N ILE A 47 5.77 16.21 11.96
CA ILE A 47 6.93 16.66 12.76
C ILE A 47 7.40 15.66 13.81
N PHE A 48 6.95 14.40 13.74
CA PHE A 48 7.32 13.36 14.71
C PHE A 48 8.80 12.98 14.63
N VAL A 49 9.47 13.33 13.52
CA VAL A 49 10.92 13.26 13.33
C VAL A 49 11.38 14.55 12.67
N ASN A 50 12.55 15.07 13.09
CA ASN A 50 13.19 16.21 12.44
C ASN A 50 13.97 15.74 11.20
N ASP A 51 13.26 15.40 10.12
CA ASP A 51 13.87 15.04 8.85
C ASP A 51 14.11 16.30 8.00
N PRO A 52 15.35 16.57 7.57
CA PRO A 52 15.69 17.80 6.85
C PRO A 52 15.10 17.91 5.44
N VAL A 53 14.65 16.80 4.84
CA VAL A 53 13.93 16.78 3.55
C VAL A 53 12.42 16.59 3.75
N GLY A 54 12.00 16.40 5.00
CA GLY A 54 10.64 16.16 5.39
C GLY A 54 10.19 14.71 5.22
N ILE A 55 9.05 14.42 5.85
CA ILE A 55 8.46 13.08 5.85
C ILE A 55 7.36 13.00 4.79
N LYS A 56 7.48 12.03 3.88
CA LYS A 56 6.45 11.72 2.88
C LYS A 56 5.54 10.59 3.37
N ILE A 57 4.22 10.74 3.18
CA ILE A 57 3.26 9.65 3.35
C ILE A 57 3.27 8.79 2.08
N LEU A 58 3.48 7.48 2.25
CA LEU A 58 3.45 6.48 1.18
C LEU A 58 2.09 5.80 1.07
N GLN A 59 1.42 5.59 2.20
CA GLN A 59 0.14 4.90 2.29
C GLN A 59 -0.52 5.20 3.64
N SER A 60 -1.85 5.11 3.69
CA SER A 60 -2.60 4.92 4.93
C SER A 60 -3.27 3.54 4.96
N CYS A 61 -3.37 2.93 6.14
CA CYS A 61 -4.10 1.68 6.35
C CYS A 61 -4.73 1.70 7.74
N ASN A 62 -6.06 1.71 7.80
CA ASN A 62 -6.84 1.60 9.04
C ASN A 62 -6.34 2.47 10.22
N GLY A 63 -6.08 3.75 9.93
CA GLY A 63 -5.67 4.75 10.93
C GLY A 63 -4.16 4.86 11.13
N LEU A 64 -3.36 4.00 10.53
CA LEU A 64 -1.89 4.11 10.52
C LEU A 64 -1.41 4.71 9.19
N LEU A 65 -0.28 5.43 9.26
CA LEU A 65 0.42 6.00 8.12
C LEU A 65 1.75 5.28 7.93
N CYS A 66 2.03 4.82 6.72
CA CYS A 66 3.36 4.40 6.30
C CYS A 66 4.05 5.59 5.65
N CYS A 67 5.23 5.95 6.17
CA CYS A 67 5.96 7.14 5.78
C CYS A 67 7.41 6.83 5.40
N SER A 68 8.01 7.68 4.58
CA SER A 68 9.45 7.65 4.28
C SER A 68 10.12 8.99 4.60
N GLY A 69 11.34 8.92 5.15
CA GLY A 69 12.25 10.06 5.31
C GLY A 69 13.34 10.13 4.22
N SER A 70 14.32 11.00 4.45
CA SER A 70 15.36 11.40 3.49
C SER A 70 16.28 10.27 2.98
N PHE A 71 16.84 10.51 1.80
CA PHE A 71 17.84 9.73 1.07
C PHE A 71 19.29 10.05 1.47
N ARG A 72 19.56 10.56 2.68
CA ARG A 72 20.93 10.99 3.07
C ARG A 72 21.97 9.86 3.03
N THR A 73 21.51 8.62 2.92
CA THR A 73 22.33 7.45 2.60
C THR A 73 21.67 6.72 1.43
N ASN A 74 22.37 5.80 0.77
CA ASN A 74 21.78 4.89 -0.24
C ASN A 74 20.61 4.01 0.30
N SER A 75 20.13 4.25 1.53
CA SER A 75 18.97 3.59 2.13
C SER A 75 17.91 4.62 2.56
N LYS A 76 16.67 4.44 2.09
CA LYS A 76 15.48 5.15 2.59
C LYS A 76 15.15 4.67 4.00
N THR A 77 14.74 5.61 4.86
CA THR A 77 14.21 5.30 6.19
C THR A 77 12.70 5.25 6.15
N TYR A 78 12.09 4.27 6.81
CA TYR A 78 10.64 4.08 6.82
C TYR A 78 10.08 4.12 8.24
N TYR A 79 8.90 4.71 8.39
CA TYR A 79 8.23 4.90 9.66
C TYR A 79 6.77 4.46 9.56
N ILE A 80 6.27 3.84 10.62
CA ILE A 80 4.83 3.66 10.82
C ILE A 80 4.38 4.64 11.89
N TYR A 81 3.52 5.57 11.52
CA TYR A 81 3.04 6.64 12.39
C TYR A 81 1.55 6.45 12.68
N ASN A 82 1.17 6.61 13.94
CA ASN A 82 -0.22 6.66 14.37
C ASN A 82 -0.58 8.13 14.69
N PRO A 83 -1.34 8.82 13.83
CA PRO A 83 -1.72 10.21 14.07
C PRO A 83 -2.59 10.43 15.31
N ASN A 84 -3.34 9.41 15.73
CA ASN A 84 -4.23 9.50 16.89
C ASN A 84 -3.44 9.48 18.20
N THR A 85 -2.43 8.60 18.30
CA THR A 85 -1.59 8.50 19.51
C THR A 85 -0.33 9.37 19.43
N LYS A 86 -0.01 9.91 18.26
CA LYS A 86 1.22 10.64 17.95
C LYS A 86 2.50 9.82 18.17
N GLN A 87 2.38 8.50 18.19
CA GLN A 87 3.52 7.59 18.33
C GLN A 87 3.96 7.09 16.95
N TYR A 88 5.25 6.82 16.81
CA TYR A 88 5.81 6.23 15.60
C TYR A 88 6.73 5.06 15.92
N THR A 89 6.87 4.18 14.94
CA THR A 89 7.84 3.09 14.92
C THR A 89 8.79 3.30 13.75
N LEU A 90 10.09 3.35 14.04
CA LEU A 90 11.13 3.28 13.03
C LEU A 90 11.29 1.84 12.56
N LEU A 91 11.12 1.58 11.28
CA LEU A 91 11.33 0.24 10.75
C LEU A 91 12.83 -0.10 10.76
N PRO A 92 13.21 -1.33 11.15
CA PRO A 92 14.58 -1.78 11.01
C PRO A 92 15.05 -1.57 9.57
N LYS A 93 16.27 -1.05 9.41
CA LYS A 93 16.90 -0.95 8.09
C LYS A 93 16.79 -2.30 7.40
N ALA A 94 16.39 -2.29 6.15
CA ALA A 94 16.47 -3.50 5.35
C ALA A 94 17.92 -3.96 5.33
N CYS A 95 18.19 -5.11 5.91
CA CYS A 95 19.43 -5.83 5.65
C CYS A 95 19.52 -6.06 4.14
N SER A 96 20.74 -6.03 3.60
CA SER A 96 20.99 -6.47 2.23
C SER A 96 20.27 -7.80 2.01
N VAL A 97 19.53 -7.92 0.91
CA VAL A 97 18.87 -9.18 0.59
C VAL A 97 19.95 -10.28 0.56
N PRO A 98 19.77 -11.42 1.25
CA PRO A 98 20.77 -12.48 1.25
C PRO A 98 21.15 -12.86 -0.19
N GLY A 99 22.44 -12.76 -0.52
CA GLY A 99 22.94 -13.08 -1.86
C GLY A 99 22.80 -11.97 -2.92
N SER A 100 22.29 -10.78 -2.60
CA SER A 100 22.24 -9.65 -3.54
C SER A 100 22.91 -8.40 -2.98
N ASN A 101 23.88 -7.87 -3.74
CA ASN A 101 24.54 -6.59 -3.47
C ASN A 101 23.83 -5.39 -4.11
N ARG A 102 22.75 -5.63 -4.87
CA ARG A 102 22.01 -4.59 -5.61
C ARG A 102 20.56 -4.42 -5.15
N GLY A 103 20.13 -5.21 -4.17
CA GLY A 103 18.76 -5.20 -3.69
C GLY A 103 18.34 -3.84 -3.13
N PHE A 104 17.23 -3.27 -3.63
CA PHE A 104 16.61 -2.09 -3.04
C PHE A 104 15.11 -2.29 -2.85
N ILE A 105 14.54 -1.61 -1.85
CA ILE A 105 13.10 -1.64 -1.62
C ILE A 105 12.39 -0.80 -2.68
N CYS A 106 11.59 -1.46 -3.52
CA CYS A 106 10.78 -0.82 -4.55
C CYS A 106 9.36 -0.51 -4.06
N SER A 107 8.81 -1.29 -3.11
CA SER A 107 7.50 -1.01 -2.51
C SER A 107 7.47 -1.30 -1.01
N VAL A 108 6.73 -0.48 -0.24
CA VAL A 108 6.48 -0.68 1.19
C VAL A 108 4.98 -0.55 1.42
N SER A 109 4.39 -1.61 1.95
CA SER A 109 2.93 -1.72 2.06
C SER A 109 2.53 -2.10 3.47
N LEU A 110 1.54 -1.40 4.01
CA LEU A 110 1.05 -1.60 5.37
C LEU A 110 -0.15 -2.55 5.36
N ALA A 111 -0.08 -3.62 6.15
CA ALA A 111 -1.15 -4.57 6.36
C ALA A 111 -1.60 -4.49 7.83
N PHE A 112 -2.75 -3.87 8.06
CA PHE A 112 -3.27 -3.68 9.40
C PHE A 112 -4.78 -3.84 9.42
N ASN A 113 -5.30 -4.70 10.31
CA ASN A 113 -6.72 -4.78 10.61
C ASN A 113 -6.92 -4.69 12.12
N PRO A 114 -7.28 -3.51 12.67
CA PRO A 114 -7.46 -3.32 14.11
C PRO A 114 -8.60 -4.18 14.69
N LEU A 115 -9.52 -4.68 13.85
CA LEU A 115 -10.59 -5.59 14.29
C LEU A 115 -10.10 -7.03 14.48
N LYS A 116 -8.96 -7.40 13.90
CA LYS A 116 -8.36 -8.74 14.01
C LYS A 116 -7.21 -8.79 15.00
N SER A 117 -6.36 -7.76 15.01
CA SER A 117 -5.19 -7.70 15.88
C SER A 117 -4.80 -6.24 16.16
N PRO A 118 -4.27 -5.90 17.35
CA PRO A 118 -3.59 -4.62 17.57
C PRO A 118 -2.29 -4.51 16.77
N ASP A 119 -1.73 -5.63 16.33
CA ASP A 119 -0.48 -5.68 15.59
C ASP A 119 -0.71 -5.43 14.10
N TYR A 120 0.20 -4.66 13.51
CA TYR A 120 0.34 -4.50 12.06
C TYR A 120 1.56 -5.25 11.53
N LYS A 121 1.51 -5.57 10.24
CA LYS A 121 2.64 -6.07 9.46
C LYS A 121 3.01 -5.05 8.37
N VAL A 122 4.29 -4.94 8.06
CA VAL A 122 4.78 -4.14 6.93
C VAL A 122 5.47 -5.06 5.94
N VAL A 123 4.95 -5.11 4.73
CA VAL A 123 5.48 -5.92 3.64
C VAL A 123 6.32 -5.02 2.76
N CYS A 124 7.62 -5.32 2.67
CA CYS A 124 8.52 -4.66 1.74
C CYS A 124 8.83 -5.60 0.58
N MET A 125 8.66 -5.08 -0.62
CA MET A 125 9.11 -5.72 -1.86
C MET A 125 10.47 -5.17 -2.22
N HIS A 126 11.42 -6.08 -2.43
CA HIS A 126 12.78 -5.78 -2.82
C HIS A 126 12.96 -6.18 -4.27
N ASN A 127 13.44 -5.27 -5.10
CA ASN A 127 13.94 -5.60 -6.43
C ASN A 127 15.39 -6.05 -6.27
N ILE A 128 15.72 -7.23 -6.79
CA ILE A 128 17.03 -7.88 -6.61
C ILE A 128 17.74 -8.18 -7.94
N GLY A 129 17.04 -8.03 -9.06
CA GLY A 129 17.54 -8.27 -10.42
C GLY A 129 18.06 -6.99 -11.09
N SER A 130 18.72 -7.14 -12.24
CA SER A 130 19.08 -6.00 -13.10
C SER A 130 17.93 -5.52 -13.97
N ASP A 131 16.96 -6.41 -14.23
CA ASP A 131 15.93 -6.21 -15.25
C ASP A 131 14.61 -5.75 -14.63
N ASP A 132 14.63 -5.39 -13.34
CA ASP A 132 13.48 -4.98 -12.52
C ASP A 132 12.36 -6.02 -12.37
N GLU A 133 12.57 -7.27 -12.79
CA GLU A 133 11.55 -8.32 -12.75
C GLU A 133 11.68 -9.28 -11.57
N ASP A 134 12.87 -9.42 -10.98
CA ASP A 134 13.09 -10.34 -9.86
C ASP A 134 12.92 -9.64 -8.52
N HIS A 135 12.05 -10.22 -7.69
CA HIS A 135 11.69 -9.65 -6.40
C HIS A 135 11.81 -10.65 -5.26
N GLN A 136 12.00 -10.11 -4.07
CA GLN A 136 11.94 -10.83 -2.80
C GLN A 136 11.06 -10.07 -1.81
N ILE A 137 10.31 -10.77 -0.96
CA ILE A 137 9.51 -10.16 0.10
C ILE A 137 10.23 -10.25 1.45
N SER A 138 10.16 -9.16 2.21
CA SER A 138 10.39 -9.19 3.66
C SER A 138 9.20 -8.64 4.41
N ILE A 139 8.86 -9.24 5.54
CA ILE A 139 7.79 -8.81 6.42
C ILE A 139 8.37 -8.36 7.76
N TYR A 140 8.05 -7.14 8.16
CA TYR A 140 8.20 -6.67 9.53
C TYR A 140 6.89 -6.92 10.28
N SER A 141 6.99 -7.47 11.50
CA SER A 141 5.87 -7.65 12.41
C SER A 141 6.05 -6.75 13.62
N SER A 142 5.02 -5.95 13.95
CA SER A 142 5.04 -5.11 15.16
C SER A 142 5.02 -5.93 16.45
N ASN A 143 4.34 -7.09 16.44
CA ASN A 143 4.29 -8.02 17.58
C ASN A 143 5.71 -8.45 18.02
N THR A 144 6.52 -8.90 17.07
CA THR A 144 7.88 -9.39 17.35
C THR A 144 8.95 -8.31 17.22
N SER A 145 8.56 -7.11 16.78
CA SER A 145 9.46 -6.00 16.45
C SER A 145 10.64 -6.41 15.56
N SER A 146 10.42 -7.37 14.67
CA SER A 146 11.47 -7.98 13.85
C SER A 146 11.04 -8.10 12.39
N ARG A 147 12.05 -8.13 11.51
CA ARG A 147 11.88 -8.32 10.06
C ARG A 147 12.44 -9.67 9.66
N ARG A 148 11.74 -10.37 8.77
CA ARG A 148 12.23 -11.60 8.12
C ARG A 148 11.95 -11.59 6.63
N PHE A 149 12.77 -12.30 5.86
CA PHE A 149 12.46 -12.62 4.48
C PHE A 149 11.50 -13.81 4.43
N VAL A 150 10.60 -13.80 3.44
CA VAL A 150 9.55 -14.81 3.29
C VAL A 150 9.51 -15.28 1.84
N GLY A 151 9.21 -16.57 1.65
CA GLY A 151 9.23 -17.20 0.34
C GLY A 151 10.61 -17.20 -0.34
N GLY A 152 10.64 -17.68 -1.58
CA GLY A 152 11.77 -17.52 -2.48
C GLY A 152 11.65 -16.25 -3.31
N THR A 153 12.61 -16.10 -4.23
CA THR A 153 12.56 -15.05 -5.25
C THR A 153 11.43 -15.37 -6.22
N PHE A 154 10.75 -14.33 -6.71
CA PHE A 154 9.69 -14.48 -7.71
C PHE A 154 9.86 -13.42 -8.79
N THR A 155 9.40 -13.74 -9.98
CA THR A 155 9.43 -12.82 -11.12
C THR A 155 8.05 -12.20 -11.28
N ALA A 156 7.99 -10.87 -11.38
CA ALA A 156 6.75 -10.14 -11.62
C ALA A 156 6.99 -8.94 -12.52
N SER A 157 6.68 -9.11 -13.81
CA SER A 157 6.76 -8.06 -14.81
C SER A 157 5.65 -7.02 -14.63
N GLY A 158 5.92 -5.80 -15.08
CA GLY A 158 4.90 -4.74 -15.13
C GLY A 158 4.46 -4.19 -13.76
N LEU A 159 5.15 -4.52 -12.67
CA LEU A 159 4.81 -4.00 -11.36
C LEU A 159 4.93 -2.47 -11.32
N ILE A 160 3.85 -1.82 -10.89
CA ILE A 160 3.88 -0.39 -10.61
C ILE A 160 4.28 -0.24 -9.15
N TYR A 161 5.49 0.28 -8.92
CA TYR A 161 6.14 0.43 -7.60
C TYR A 161 5.47 1.48 -6.69
N LEU A 162 4.20 1.24 -6.39
CA LEU A 162 3.38 1.92 -5.40
C LEU A 162 3.11 0.96 -4.24
N SER A 163 2.68 1.52 -3.12
CA SER A 163 2.26 0.74 -1.95
C SER A 163 1.02 -0.08 -2.30
N GLY A 164 1.02 -1.37 -1.97
CA GLY A 164 -0.11 -2.26 -2.17
C GLY A 164 -1.27 -1.92 -1.23
N ILE A 165 -2.49 -2.06 -1.74
CA ILE A 165 -3.71 -1.76 -0.98
C ILE A 165 -4.08 -2.96 -0.11
N TYR A 166 -4.15 -2.77 1.20
CA TYR A 166 -4.57 -3.83 2.10
C TYR A 166 -6.10 -3.98 2.07
N TRP A 167 -6.56 -5.13 1.60
CA TRP A 167 -7.98 -5.47 1.55
C TRP A 167 -8.16 -6.98 1.68
N ASN A 168 -9.15 -7.39 2.47
CA ASN A 168 -9.49 -8.79 2.73
C ASN A 168 -8.30 -9.70 3.12
N GLY A 169 -7.37 -9.19 3.93
CA GLY A 169 -6.21 -9.96 4.39
C GLY A 169 -5.04 -10.06 3.41
N ALA A 170 -5.15 -9.47 2.22
CA ALA A 170 -4.10 -9.44 1.22
C ALA A 170 -3.71 -8.00 0.85
N LEU A 171 -2.51 -7.86 0.31
CA LEU A 171 -2.04 -6.63 -0.33
C LEU A 171 -2.22 -6.74 -1.83
N HIS A 172 -2.94 -5.78 -2.42
CA HIS A 172 -3.27 -5.71 -3.83
C HIS A 172 -2.35 -4.71 -4.51
N PHE A 173 -1.45 -5.21 -5.34
CA PHE A 173 -0.49 -4.44 -6.11
C PHE A 173 -0.98 -4.26 -7.54
N ARG A 174 -0.84 -3.04 -8.03
CA ARG A 174 -1.18 -2.71 -9.41
C ARG A 174 -0.07 -3.16 -10.34
N THR A 175 -0.44 -3.79 -11.44
CA THR A 175 0.46 -4.13 -12.54
C THR A 175 0.10 -3.31 -13.78
N SER A 176 0.96 -3.31 -14.80
CA SER A 176 0.64 -2.83 -16.15
C SER A 176 -0.20 -3.82 -16.94
N GLU A 177 -0.36 -5.04 -16.44
CA GLU A 177 -1.17 -6.08 -17.05
C GLU A 177 -2.64 -5.95 -16.64
N ASP A 178 -3.47 -6.79 -17.24
CA ASP A 178 -4.90 -6.85 -16.98
C ASP A 178 -5.27 -7.57 -15.66
N CYS A 179 -4.38 -7.54 -14.68
CA CYS A 179 -4.56 -8.16 -13.36
C CYS A 179 -3.92 -7.34 -12.22
N CYS A 180 -4.33 -7.61 -11.00
CA CYS A 180 -3.61 -7.22 -9.79
C CYS A 180 -2.80 -8.41 -9.26
N LEU A 181 -1.58 -8.13 -8.79
CA LEU A 181 -0.82 -9.10 -8.01
C LEU A 181 -1.24 -8.97 -6.55
N CYS A 182 -1.69 -10.06 -5.95
CA CYS A 182 -2.19 -10.07 -4.58
C CYS A 182 -1.28 -10.92 -3.70
N PHE A 183 -0.79 -10.37 -2.60
CA PHE A 183 0.00 -11.09 -1.61
C PHE A 183 -0.83 -11.37 -0.36
N ASP A 184 -1.15 -12.64 -0.10
CA ASP A 184 -1.82 -13.08 1.11
C ASP A 184 -0.86 -12.97 2.30
N VAL A 185 -1.16 -12.08 3.25
CA VAL A 185 -0.22 -11.71 4.32
C VAL A 185 -0.07 -12.81 5.38
N GLU A 186 -1.04 -13.71 5.51
CA GLU A 186 -0.99 -14.82 6.46
C GLU A 186 -0.44 -16.09 5.83
N LYS A 187 -0.85 -16.39 4.59
CA LYS A 187 -0.35 -17.57 3.86
C LYS A 187 1.03 -17.34 3.24
N GLU A 188 1.43 -16.08 3.05
CA GLU A 188 2.68 -15.67 2.41
C GLU A 188 2.79 -16.17 0.96
N LEU A 189 1.65 -16.13 0.25
CA LEU A 189 1.53 -16.62 -1.11
C LEU A 189 0.98 -15.53 -2.04
N PHE A 190 1.47 -15.54 -3.27
CA PHE A 190 0.97 -14.70 -4.34
C PHE A 190 -0.19 -15.38 -5.09
N ARG A 191 -1.17 -14.57 -5.46
CA ARG A 191 -2.23 -14.91 -6.42
C ARG A 191 -2.43 -13.73 -7.36
N THR A 192 -3.00 -13.97 -8.52
CA THR A 192 -3.47 -12.91 -9.40
C THR A 192 -4.97 -12.70 -9.20
N MET A 193 -5.41 -11.46 -9.30
CA MET A 193 -6.83 -11.10 -9.34
C MET A 193 -7.11 -10.44 -10.69
N PRO A 194 -7.98 -11.02 -11.54
CA PRO A 194 -8.30 -10.43 -12.82
C PRO A 194 -8.97 -9.07 -12.62
N LEU A 195 -8.62 -8.11 -13.46
CA LEU A 195 -9.38 -6.87 -13.52
C LEU A 195 -10.67 -7.06 -14.33
N PRO A 196 -11.70 -6.21 -14.16
CA PRO A 196 -12.94 -6.31 -14.91
C PRO A 196 -12.68 -6.20 -16.41
N PRO A 197 -13.50 -6.85 -17.25
CA PRO A 197 -13.32 -6.83 -18.70
C PRO A 197 -13.45 -5.40 -19.23
N ILE A 198 -12.68 -5.11 -20.27
CA ILE A 198 -12.83 -3.86 -21.04
C ILE A 198 -14.19 -3.90 -21.75
N PRO A 199 -15.00 -2.83 -21.70
CA PRO A 199 -16.27 -2.78 -22.41
C PRO A 199 -16.11 -3.08 -23.91
N VAL A 200 -17.07 -3.82 -24.48
CA VAL A 200 -17.05 -4.21 -25.91
C VAL A 200 -16.92 -2.97 -26.80
N GLY A 201 -16.01 -3.03 -27.77
CA GLY A 201 -15.73 -1.94 -28.72
C GLY A 201 -14.66 -0.96 -28.25
N ARG A 202 -13.88 -1.31 -27.23
CA ARG A 202 -12.75 -0.53 -26.73
C ARG A 202 -11.49 -1.36 -26.64
N GLU A 203 -10.33 -0.72 -26.79
CA GLU A 203 -9.04 -1.43 -26.96
C GLU A 203 -8.08 -1.17 -25.81
N GLU A 204 -8.09 0.04 -25.26
CA GLU A 204 -7.11 0.43 -24.25
C GLU A 204 -7.80 0.84 -22.96
N ARG A 205 -7.27 0.41 -21.82
CA ARG A 205 -7.64 1.00 -20.53
C ARG A 205 -6.45 1.63 -19.87
N ARG A 206 -6.73 2.70 -19.13
CA ARG A 206 -5.81 3.30 -18.19
C ARG A 206 -6.42 3.22 -16.80
N VAL A 207 -5.83 2.40 -15.94
CA VAL A 207 -6.15 2.44 -14.53
C VAL A 207 -5.59 3.74 -13.95
N ASP A 208 -6.42 4.52 -13.27
CA ASP A 208 -6.01 5.75 -12.61
C ASP A 208 -5.83 5.54 -11.11
N TYR A 209 -6.68 4.71 -10.51
CA TYR A 209 -6.68 4.49 -9.06
C TYR A 209 -7.13 3.08 -8.69
N LEU A 210 -6.50 2.54 -7.65
CA LEU A 210 -6.93 1.34 -6.95
C LEU A 210 -6.96 1.69 -5.46
N GLY A 211 -8.05 1.39 -4.77
CA GLY A 211 -8.16 1.71 -3.35
C GLY A 211 -9.31 0.98 -2.66
N ALA A 212 -9.18 0.80 -1.35
CA ALA A 212 -10.19 0.14 -0.54
C ALA A 212 -11.01 1.17 0.25
N SER A 213 -12.32 0.97 0.30
CA SER A 213 -13.25 1.79 1.09
C SER A 213 -14.43 0.94 1.54
N ARG A 214 -14.82 1.06 2.82
CA ARG A 214 -15.99 0.36 3.40
C ARG A 214 -16.01 -1.15 3.16
N ASP A 215 -14.85 -1.81 3.23
CA ASP A 215 -14.68 -3.25 2.97
C ASP A 215 -14.86 -3.67 1.50
N HIS A 216 -14.86 -2.72 0.57
CA HIS A 216 -14.85 -2.97 -0.87
C HIS A 216 -13.54 -2.46 -1.48
N LEU A 217 -13.10 -3.12 -2.54
CA LEU A 217 -11.97 -2.69 -3.36
C LEU A 217 -12.51 -2.03 -4.63
N TYR A 218 -12.03 -0.83 -4.94
CA TYR A 218 -12.48 -0.03 -6.07
C TYR A 218 -11.35 0.22 -7.05
N LEU A 219 -11.68 0.09 -8.33
CA LEU A 219 -10.86 0.43 -9.46
C LEU A 219 -11.46 1.66 -10.16
N ILE A 220 -10.67 2.70 -10.35
CA ILE A 220 -11.03 3.83 -11.20
C ILE A 220 -10.19 3.76 -12.46
N GLN A 221 -10.85 3.73 -13.61
CA GLN A 221 -10.20 3.65 -14.91
C GLN A 221 -10.80 4.61 -15.92
N ARG A 222 -10.00 4.97 -16.92
CA ARG A 222 -10.46 5.50 -18.21
C ARG A 222 -10.27 4.42 -19.27
N VAL A 223 -11.09 4.48 -20.30
CA VAL A 223 -10.96 3.58 -21.45
C VAL A 223 -10.84 4.44 -22.70
N ASP A 224 -9.93 4.05 -23.58
CA ASP A 224 -9.44 4.79 -24.72
C ASP A 224 -8.95 6.20 -24.32
N TYR A 225 -8.84 7.12 -25.27
CA TYR A 225 -8.52 8.53 -25.04
C TYR A 225 -9.72 9.35 -24.52
N GLY A 226 -10.72 8.67 -23.96
CA GLY A 226 -11.93 9.30 -23.43
C GLY A 226 -11.70 9.97 -22.08
N ASN A 227 -12.49 11.01 -21.81
CA ASN A 227 -12.49 11.71 -20.51
C ASN A 227 -13.42 11.05 -19.47
N GLN A 228 -14.12 9.98 -19.84
CA GLN A 228 -15.09 9.31 -18.95
C GLN A 228 -14.36 8.42 -17.94
N LEU A 229 -14.67 8.63 -16.65
CA LEU A 229 -14.19 7.82 -15.55
C LEU A 229 -15.19 6.70 -15.24
N TYR A 230 -14.67 5.48 -15.10
CA TYR A 230 -15.39 4.31 -14.63
C TYR A 230 -14.94 3.99 -13.23
N ILE A 231 -15.89 3.87 -12.31
CA ILE A 231 -15.66 3.42 -10.94
C ILE A 231 -16.24 2.01 -10.86
N LEU A 232 -15.38 1.03 -10.71
CA LEU A 232 -15.74 -0.38 -10.70
C LEU A 232 -15.47 -0.93 -9.31
N GLU A 233 -16.46 -1.60 -8.73
CA GLU A 233 -16.27 -2.41 -7.55
C GLU A 233 -15.69 -3.76 -7.97
N MET A 234 -14.62 -4.17 -7.30
CA MET A 234 -13.92 -5.43 -7.57
C MET A 234 -14.59 -6.55 -6.78
N GLU A 235 -15.10 -7.55 -7.48
CA GLU A 235 -15.65 -8.75 -6.83
C GLU A 235 -14.55 -9.60 -6.19
N THR A 236 -14.93 -10.40 -5.21
CA THR A 236 -14.01 -11.24 -4.44
C THR A 236 -13.27 -12.23 -5.32
N GLU A 237 -11.96 -12.23 -5.14
CA GLU A 237 -10.94 -13.18 -5.57
C GLU A 237 -11.46 -14.50 -6.16
N THR A 238 -11.49 -14.59 -7.49
CA THR A 238 -11.51 -15.87 -8.18
C THR A 238 -10.14 -16.52 -8.03
N ILE A 239 -10.08 -17.68 -7.36
CA ILE A 239 -8.86 -18.47 -7.26
C ILE A 239 -8.57 -19.05 -8.64
N MET A 240 -7.69 -18.39 -9.39
CA MET A 240 -7.06 -19.01 -10.55
C MET A 240 -5.77 -19.69 -10.06
N PRO A 241 -5.59 -21.01 -10.28
CA PRO A 241 -4.32 -21.66 -9.99
C PRO A 241 -3.21 -21.03 -10.84
N GLN A 242 -2.02 -20.87 -10.25
CA GLN A 242 -0.81 -20.48 -10.98
C GLN A 242 -0.52 -21.53 -12.08
N PRO A 243 0.09 -21.11 -13.21
CA PRO A 243 0.60 -22.03 -14.22
C PRO A 243 1.68 -22.98 -13.69
#